data_AF-A0AAJ1V3F8-F1
#
_entry.id   AF-A0AAJ1V3F8-F1
#
_cell.length_a   1.000
_cell.length_b   1.000
_cell.length_c   1.000
_cell.angle_alpha   90.00
_cell.angle_beta   90.00
_cell.angle_gamma   90.00
#
_symmetry.space_group_name_H-M   'P 1'
#
loop_
_entity.id
_entity.type
_entity.pdbx_description
1 polymer ?
#
loop_
_entity_poly.entity_id
_entity_poly.type
_entity_poly.pdbx_seq_one_letter_code
_entity_poly.pdbx_strand_id
1 'polypeptide(L)'
;MNKYYLEDKSELRTLIVNTARKKAISESVVEKDYWVTVTLDYLFNESKWKNYFTFKGGTSLSKCFGLIERFSEDIDLILDWRMLGYDEKEPWIERSNTKQDKFNKEMNKKTEFLLKDVFIPTLEKDFEDIGFEFLIDNMDPQTVLCKYPKIFNSNYLTQTIRLEIGSLAAWTPAVECKILPLIGEAYPNVFNDITKVRTVSAERTFWEKATILHHEANRPENFSIPHRYARHFYDLYQIANSDFKKQALNDKELLKRVTQFKMKFYPRKWARYKEVLEGRLRLVPNEIRFSEIKKDYHAMAEMIYGEYPSFEEMIRTLQELEKEINAY
;
A
#
# COMPACT_ATOMS: atom_id res chain seq x y z
N MET A 1 -1.43 -24.82 10.39
CA MET A 1 -1.05 -23.91 11.48
C MET A 1 0.07 -23.03 10.94
N ASN A 2 -0.11 -21.71 10.96
CA ASN A 2 0.83 -20.79 10.34
C ASN A 2 2.20 -20.88 11.03
N LYS A 3 3.29 -20.96 10.27
CA LYS A 3 4.64 -21.20 10.80
C LYS A 3 5.14 -20.11 11.77
N TYR A 4 4.57 -18.91 11.71
CA TYR A 4 4.94 -17.84 12.63
C TYR A 4 4.12 -17.84 13.92
N TYR A 5 3.01 -18.57 13.97
CA TYR A 5 2.09 -18.48 15.09
C TYR A 5 2.69 -19.11 16.36
N LEU A 6 2.94 -18.26 17.35
CA LEU A 6 3.26 -18.68 18.71
C LEU A 6 1.98 -18.82 19.54
N GLU A 7 1.66 -20.06 19.92
CA GLU A 7 0.55 -20.38 20.82
C GLU A 7 0.76 -19.80 22.23
N ASP A 8 2.01 -19.75 22.71
CA ASP A 8 2.32 -19.16 24.02
C ASP A 8 2.38 -17.62 23.95
N LYS A 9 1.30 -16.99 24.42
CA LYS A 9 1.19 -15.53 24.52
C LYS A 9 2.25 -14.91 25.43
N SER A 10 2.79 -15.63 26.41
CA SER A 10 3.86 -15.15 27.30
C SER A 10 5.19 -15.04 26.57
N GLU A 11 5.51 -16.04 25.74
CA GLU A 11 6.70 -16.03 24.89
C GLU A 11 6.60 -14.90 23.84
N LEU A 12 5.47 -14.82 23.13
CA LEU A 12 5.23 -13.74 22.17
C LEU A 12 5.34 -12.36 22.82
N ARG A 13 4.75 -12.17 24.01
CA ARG A 13 4.86 -10.93 24.78
C ARG A 13 6.32 -10.57 25.08
N THR A 14 7.12 -11.54 25.49
CA THR A 14 8.54 -11.34 25.83
C THR A 14 9.34 -10.91 24.60
N LEU A 15 9.14 -11.58 23.47
CA LEU A 15 9.78 -11.24 22.20
C LEU A 15 9.39 -9.84 21.71
N ILE A 16 8.11 -9.46 21.82
CA ILE A 16 7.63 -8.13 21.46
C ILE A 16 8.31 -7.05 22.31
N VAL A 17 8.32 -7.20 23.64
CA VAL A 17 8.94 -6.21 24.55
C VAL A 17 10.42 -6.03 24.26
N ASN A 18 11.16 -7.13 24.08
CA ASN A 18 12.59 -7.06 23.85
C ASN A 18 12.93 -6.48 22.46
N THR A 19 12.14 -6.83 21.43
CA THR A 19 12.26 -6.27 20.08
C THR A 19 11.97 -4.76 20.08
N ALA A 20 10.88 -4.34 20.73
CA ALA A 20 10.50 -2.94 20.87
C ALA A 20 11.62 -2.09 21.49
N ARG A 21 12.23 -2.59 22.58
CA ARG A 21 13.40 -1.95 23.22
C ARG A 21 14.61 -1.89 22.28
N LYS A 22 14.95 -2.99 21.60
CA LYS A 22 16.11 -3.08 20.71
C LYS A 22 16.00 -2.15 19.49
N LYS A 23 14.78 -1.99 18.96
CA LYS A 23 14.48 -1.17 17.79
C LYS A 23 14.03 0.26 18.15
N ALA A 24 13.92 0.59 19.44
CA ALA A 24 13.45 1.87 19.96
C ALA A 24 12.07 2.30 19.39
N ILE A 25 11.13 1.35 19.30
CA ILE A 25 9.75 1.55 18.81
C ILE A 25 8.76 0.98 19.82
N SER A 26 7.47 1.32 19.72
CA SER A 26 6.46 0.84 20.68
C SER A 26 6.19 -0.66 20.56
N GLU A 27 5.78 -1.31 21.65
CA GLU A 27 5.37 -2.71 21.67
C GLU A 27 4.17 -2.95 20.73
N SER A 28 3.22 -2.00 20.70
CA SER A 28 2.04 -2.09 19.83
C SER A 28 2.37 -2.11 18.34
N VAL A 29 3.45 -1.43 17.95
CA VAL A 29 3.97 -1.46 16.58
C VAL A 29 4.52 -2.85 16.26
N VAL A 30 5.38 -3.39 17.12
CA VAL A 30 6.02 -4.68 16.90
C VAL A 30 4.99 -5.79 16.87
N GLU A 31 3.99 -5.73 17.75
CA GLU A 31 2.85 -6.65 17.74
C GLU A 31 2.08 -6.57 16.41
N LYS A 32 1.71 -5.37 15.96
CA LYS A 32 0.98 -5.20 14.70
C LYS A 32 1.80 -5.69 13.50
N ASP A 33 3.10 -5.40 13.48
CA ASP A 33 4.03 -5.88 12.46
C ASP A 33 4.10 -7.41 12.37
N TYR A 34 4.12 -8.08 13.53
CA TYR A 34 4.06 -9.52 13.62
C TYR A 34 2.77 -10.06 13.01
N TRP A 35 1.60 -9.55 13.42
CA TRP A 35 0.32 -10.01 12.89
C TRP A 35 0.13 -9.70 11.40
N VAL A 36 0.62 -8.55 10.91
CA VAL A 36 0.68 -8.23 9.47
C VAL A 36 1.48 -9.29 8.73
N THR A 37 2.61 -9.74 9.29
CA THR A 37 3.45 -10.75 8.66
C THR A 37 2.79 -12.13 8.66
N VAL A 38 2.11 -12.51 9.74
CA VAL A 38 1.28 -13.74 9.81
C VAL A 38 0.19 -13.70 8.73
N THR A 39 -0.53 -12.58 8.61
CA THR A 39 -1.58 -12.42 7.60
C THR A 39 -1.01 -12.49 6.18
N LEU A 40 0.09 -11.81 5.88
CA LEU A 40 0.75 -11.87 4.58
C LEU A 40 1.24 -13.29 4.26
N ASP A 41 1.79 -14.01 5.23
CA ASP A 41 2.24 -15.39 5.02
C ASP A 41 1.09 -16.32 4.67
N TYR A 42 -0.01 -16.26 5.43
CA TYR A 42 -1.21 -17.00 5.09
C TYR A 42 -1.70 -16.64 3.67
N LEU A 43 -1.85 -15.35 3.34
CA LEU A 43 -2.40 -14.91 2.06
C LEU A 43 -1.59 -15.38 0.85
N PHE A 44 -0.27 -15.41 0.95
CA PHE A 44 0.62 -15.72 -0.17
C PHE A 44 1.16 -17.15 -0.19
N ASN A 45 1.10 -17.90 0.91
CA ASN A 45 1.65 -19.26 0.98
C ASN A 45 0.58 -20.34 1.23
N GLU A 46 -0.44 -20.05 2.04
CA GLU A 46 -1.44 -21.04 2.48
C GLU A 46 -2.80 -20.88 1.78
N SER A 47 -3.23 -19.63 1.58
CA SER A 47 -4.55 -19.30 1.04
C SER A 47 -4.79 -19.89 -0.35
N LYS A 48 -6.01 -20.37 -0.59
CA LYS A 48 -6.44 -20.83 -1.93
C LYS A 48 -6.36 -19.73 -3.01
N TRP A 49 -6.29 -18.46 -2.60
CA TRP A 49 -6.19 -17.30 -3.49
C TRP A 49 -4.77 -16.75 -3.68
N LYS A 50 -3.74 -17.41 -3.15
CA LYS A 50 -2.35 -16.91 -3.20
C LYS A 50 -1.86 -16.47 -4.59
N ASN A 51 -2.30 -17.16 -5.64
CA ASN A 51 -1.91 -16.86 -7.02
C ASN A 51 -2.68 -15.69 -7.64
N TYR A 52 -3.67 -15.13 -6.95
CA TYR A 52 -4.54 -14.06 -7.41
C TYR A 52 -4.33 -12.73 -6.67
N PHE A 53 -3.56 -12.73 -5.58
CA PHE A 53 -3.20 -11.50 -4.86
C PHE A 53 -1.86 -10.93 -5.28
N THR A 54 -1.76 -9.61 -5.40
CA THR A 54 -0.48 -8.91 -5.53
C THR A 54 -0.43 -7.79 -4.50
N PHE A 55 0.60 -7.80 -3.65
CA PHE A 55 0.79 -6.82 -2.59
C PHE A 55 1.29 -5.49 -3.17
N LYS A 56 0.82 -4.36 -2.66
CA LYS A 56 1.24 -3.03 -3.12
C LYS A 56 1.20 -2.01 -1.98
N GLY A 57 1.36 -0.74 -2.34
CA GLY A 57 1.10 0.38 -1.45
C GLY A 57 2.27 0.73 -0.54
N GLY A 58 1.99 1.46 0.54
CA GLY A 58 3.04 1.90 1.47
C GLY A 58 3.67 0.73 2.22
N THR A 59 2.86 -0.23 2.64
CA THR A 59 3.33 -1.37 3.44
C THR A 59 4.23 -2.29 2.62
N SER A 60 4.06 -2.39 1.30
CA SER A 60 5.02 -3.11 0.47
C SER A 60 6.35 -2.37 0.32
N LEU A 61 6.33 -1.03 0.22
CA LEU A 61 7.57 -0.22 0.21
C LEU A 61 8.41 -0.44 1.47
N SER A 62 7.79 -0.51 2.65
CA SER A 62 8.53 -0.79 3.89
C SER A 62 8.96 -2.25 3.98
N LYS A 63 8.00 -3.19 3.92
CA LYS A 63 8.26 -4.62 4.18
C LYS A 63 9.14 -5.29 3.11
N CYS A 64 8.93 -4.95 1.85
CA CYS A 64 9.57 -5.68 0.74
C CYS A 64 10.84 -4.99 0.23
N PHE A 65 10.93 -3.67 0.39
CA PHE A 65 12.02 -2.90 -0.22
C PHE A 65 12.82 -2.09 0.80
N GLY A 66 12.37 -1.99 2.06
CA GLY A 66 13.04 -1.18 3.09
C GLY A 66 13.11 0.30 2.74
N LEU A 67 12.19 0.79 1.88
CA LEU A 67 12.27 2.14 1.32
C LEU A 67 11.60 3.19 2.18
N ILE A 68 10.63 2.83 3.01
CA ILE A 68 9.95 3.79 3.88
C ILE A 68 9.98 3.31 5.33
N GLU A 69 10.25 4.24 6.23
CA GLU A 69 10.36 3.99 7.67
C GLU A 69 9.20 4.65 8.41
N ARG A 70 8.00 4.36 7.91
CA ARG A 70 6.74 4.80 8.53
C ARG A 70 5.79 3.64 8.70
N PHE A 71 5.03 3.68 9.79
CA PHE A 71 3.97 2.72 10.02
C PHE A 71 2.88 2.88 8.97
N SER A 72 2.32 1.73 8.59
CA SER A 72 1.18 1.66 7.69
C SER A 72 0.24 0.63 8.27
N GLU A 73 -1.02 1.02 8.45
CA GLU A 73 -2.04 0.18 9.06
C GLU A 73 -2.69 -0.77 8.06
N ASP A 74 -2.48 -0.49 6.77
CA ASP A 74 -3.21 -1.06 5.65
C ASP A 74 -2.34 -2.10 4.92
N ILE A 75 -2.90 -3.26 4.57
CA ILE A 75 -2.33 -4.18 3.59
C ILE A 75 -3.12 -3.95 2.29
N ASP A 76 -2.53 -3.21 1.36
CA ASP A 76 -3.11 -2.98 0.05
C ASP A 76 -2.86 -4.19 -0.88
N LEU A 77 -3.93 -4.81 -1.36
CA LEU A 77 -3.88 -5.95 -2.26
C LEU A 77 -4.58 -5.63 -3.58
N ILE A 78 -3.97 -6.10 -4.67
CA ILE A 78 -4.60 -6.23 -5.97
C ILE A 78 -5.16 -7.64 -6.05
N LEU A 79 -6.46 -7.77 -6.31
CA LEU A 79 -7.10 -9.02 -6.69
C LEU A 79 -7.18 -9.12 -8.21
N ASP A 80 -6.71 -10.24 -8.76
CA ASP A 80 -6.91 -10.56 -10.17
C ASP A 80 -8.41 -10.56 -10.54
N TRP A 81 -8.82 -9.73 -11.49
CA TRP A 81 -10.19 -9.70 -11.96
C TRP A 81 -10.66 -11.03 -12.59
N ARG A 82 -9.74 -11.92 -12.99
CA ARG A 82 -10.11 -13.28 -13.44
C ARG A 82 -10.79 -14.09 -12.34
N MET A 83 -10.52 -13.79 -11.06
CA MET A 83 -11.27 -14.37 -9.93
C MET A 83 -12.74 -13.97 -9.91
N LEU A 84 -13.10 -12.87 -10.56
CA LEU A 84 -14.47 -12.36 -10.64
C LEU A 84 -15.19 -12.84 -11.93
N GLY A 85 -14.54 -13.74 -12.68
CA GLY A 85 -15.07 -14.33 -13.92
C GLY A 85 -14.86 -13.48 -15.17
N TYR A 86 -13.94 -12.52 -15.15
CA TYR A 86 -13.59 -11.72 -16.33
C TYR A 86 -12.40 -12.31 -17.11
N ASP A 87 -12.36 -12.10 -18.42
CA ASP A 87 -11.20 -12.51 -19.22
C ASP A 87 -10.00 -11.59 -18.97
N GLU A 88 -8.78 -12.08 -19.27
CA GLU A 88 -7.52 -11.36 -19.07
C GLU A 88 -7.54 -9.95 -19.67
N LYS A 89 -8.08 -9.79 -20.88
CA LYS A 89 -8.11 -8.52 -21.61
C LYS A 89 -9.43 -7.77 -21.49
N GLU A 90 -10.44 -8.32 -20.81
CA GLU A 90 -11.78 -7.76 -20.78
C GLU A 90 -11.84 -6.36 -20.14
N PRO A 91 -11.13 -6.07 -19.03
CA PRO A 91 -11.08 -4.71 -18.49
C PRO A 91 -10.46 -3.69 -19.46
N TRP A 92 -9.66 -4.14 -20.42
CA TRP A 92 -8.98 -3.31 -21.41
C TRP A 92 -9.78 -3.05 -22.68
N ILE A 93 -10.93 -3.71 -22.87
CA ILE A 93 -11.81 -3.42 -24.02
C ILE A 93 -12.18 -1.93 -24.04
N GLU A 94 -12.13 -1.32 -25.22
CA GLU A 94 -12.50 0.08 -25.41
C GLU A 94 -14.00 0.29 -25.17
N ARG A 95 -14.33 1.25 -24.31
CA ARG A 95 -15.68 1.56 -23.86
C ARG A 95 -15.83 3.08 -23.80
N SER A 96 -17.05 3.59 -23.99
CA SER A 96 -17.34 4.99 -23.65
C SER A 96 -17.16 5.20 -22.14
N ASN A 97 -16.90 6.44 -21.72
CA ASN A 97 -16.69 6.77 -20.29
C ASN A 97 -17.81 6.24 -19.38
N THR A 98 -19.08 6.38 -19.80
CA THR A 98 -20.24 5.87 -19.05
C THR A 98 -20.26 4.34 -18.96
N LYS A 99 -19.90 3.64 -20.04
CA LYS A 99 -19.82 2.17 -20.04
C LYS A 99 -18.64 1.67 -19.20
N GLN A 100 -17.51 2.38 -19.23
CA GLN A 100 -16.34 2.06 -18.40
C GLN A 100 -16.64 2.28 -16.91
N ASP A 101 -17.30 3.38 -16.54
CA ASP A 101 -17.74 3.63 -15.16
C ASP A 101 -18.71 2.54 -14.67
N LYS A 102 -19.69 2.14 -15.50
CA LYS A 102 -20.59 1.03 -15.19
C LYS A 102 -19.83 -0.29 -14.97
N PHE A 103 -18.87 -0.59 -15.83
CA PHE A 103 -18.02 -1.78 -15.72
C PHE A 103 -17.20 -1.77 -14.42
N ASN A 104 -16.55 -0.65 -14.09
CA ASN A 104 -15.75 -0.51 -12.87
C ASN A 104 -16.62 -0.71 -11.61
N LYS A 105 -17.84 -0.13 -11.59
CA LYS A 105 -18.79 -0.30 -10.48
C LYS A 105 -19.29 -1.73 -10.33
N GLU A 106 -19.53 -2.43 -11.44
CA GLU A 106 -19.92 -3.84 -11.39
C GLU A 106 -18.80 -4.70 -10.82
N MET A 107 -17.56 -4.48 -11.27
CA MET A 107 -16.40 -5.22 -10.79
C MET A 107 -16.14 -4.97 -9.29
N ASN A 108 -16.32 -3.74 -8.82
CA ASN A 108 -16.26 -3.42 -7.40
C ASN A 108 -17.33 -4.21 -6.62
N LYS A 109 -18.59 -4.18 -7.05
CA LYS A 109 -19.66 -4.95 -6.41
C LYS A 109 -19.40 -6.46 -6.36
N LYS A 110 -18.86 -7.05 -7.43
CA LYS A 110 -18.45 -8.46 -7.43
C LYS A 110 -17.33 -8.74 -6.44
N THR A 111 -16.38 -7.80 -6.31
CA THR A 111 -15.30 -7.89 -5.32
C THR A 111 -15.89 -7.86 -3.90
N GLU A 112 -16.77 -6.90 -3.60
CA GLU A 112 -17.43 -6.77 -2.30
C GLU A 112 -18.20 -8.05 -1.92
N PHE A 113 -18.96 -8.62 -2.86
CA PHE A 113 -19.66 -9.89 -2.67
C PHE A 113 -18.69 -11.05 -2.39
N LEU A 114 -17.62 -11.18 -3.19
CA LEU A 114 -16.60 -12.21 -2.99
C LEU A 114 -15.96 -12.08 -1.60
N LEU A 115 -15.64 -10.86 -1.16
CA LEU A 115 -15.02 -10.61 0.13
C LEU A 115 -15.95 -11.01 1.28
N LYS A 116 -17.20 -10.57 1.22
CA LYS A 116 -18.16 -10.80 2.28
C LYS A 116 -18.62 -12.26 2.38
N ASP A 117 -18.99 -12.86 1.25
CA ASP A 117 -19.75 -14.12 1.25
C ASP A 117 -18.85 -15.34 1.03
N VAL A 118 -17.58 -15.15 0.65
CA VAL A 118 -16.64 -16.25 0.39
C VAL A 118 -15.33 -16.06 1.14
N PHE A 119 -14.71 -14.89 1.06
CA PHE A 119 -13.39 -14.64 1.63
C PHE A 119 -13.41 -14.66 3.16
N ILE A 120 -14.25 -13.83 3.79
CA ILE A 120 -14.39 -13.79 5.26
C ILE A 120 -14.73 -15.16 5.86
N PRO A 121 -15.76 -15.90 5.39
CA PRO A 121 -16.05 -17.23 5.93
C PRO A 121 -14.90 -18.22 5.79
N THR A 122 -14.07 -18.08 4.74
CA THR A 122 -12.86 -18.90 4.59
C THR A 122 -11.79 -18.50 5.61
N LEU A 123 -11.58 -17.19 5.83
CA LEU A 123 -10.64 -16.70 6.84
C LEU A 123 -11.06 -17.12 8.26
N GLU A 124 -12.34 -16.98 8.61
CA GLU A 124 -12.87 -17.39 9.92
C GLU A 124 -12.60 -18.86 10.20
N LYS A 125 -12.78 -19.72 9.20
CA LYS A 125 -12.45 -21.14 9.29
C LYS A 125 -10.95 -21.38 9.43
N ASP A 126 -10.14 -20.72 8.60
CA ASP A 126 -8.69 -20.98 8.56
C ASP A 126 -7.95 -20.40 9.78
N PHE A 127 -8.55 -19.43 10.50
CA PHE A 127 -8.01 -18.78 11.69
C PHE A 127 -8.79 -19.10 12.98
N GLU A 128 -9.66 -20.12 12.98
CA GLU A 128 -10.54 -20.47 14.11
C GLU A 128 -9.79 -20.58 15.45
N ASP A 129 -8.60 -21.20 15.43
CA ASP A 129 -7.77 -21.45 16.63
C ASP A 129 -6.90 -20.25 17.06
N ILE A 130 -6.82 -19.20 16.24
CA ILE A 130 -5.92 -18.05 16.47
C ILE A 130 -6.67 -16.91 17.17
N GLY A 131 -8.00 -16.87 17.08
CA GLY A 131 -8.83 -15.82 17.69
C GLY A 131 -8.83 -14.51 16.91
N PHE A 132 -8.74 -14.59 15.58
CA PHE A 132 -9.03 -13.45 14.71
C PHE A 132 -10.54 -13.23 14.59
N GLU A 133 -10.95 -11.97 14.50
CA GLU A 133 -12.29 -11.58 14.03
C GLU A 133 -12.17 -10.86 12.69
N PHE A 134 -13.03 -11.22 11.74
CA PHE A 134 -13.06 -10.63 10.41
C PHE A 134 -14.39 -9.93 10.17
N LEU A 135 -14.33 -8.72 9.61
CA LEU A 135 -15.52 -7.91 9.31
C LEU A 135 -15.27 -7.09 8.06
N ILE A 136 -16.32 -6.80 7.29
CA ILE A 136 -16.25 -5.79 6.22
C ILE A 136 -16.29 -4.39 6.84
N ASP A 137 -15.45 -3.48 6.33
CA ASP A 137 -15.55 -2.06 6.67
C ASP A 137 -16.83 -1.46 6.06
N ASN A 138 -17.68 -0.89 6.91
CA ASN A 138 -18.95 -0.28 6.48
C ASN A 138 -18.74 0.97 5.60
N MET A 139 -17.60 1.65 5.72
CA MET A 139 -17.28 2.85 4.94
C MET A 139 -16.58 2.50 3.62
N ASP A 140 -15.93 1.34 3.56
CA ASP A 140 -15.25 0.83 2.38
C ASP A 140 -15.44 -0.68 2.25
N PRO A 141 -16.50 -1.14 1.56
CA PRO A 141 -16.81 -2.56 1.45
C PRO A 141 -15.77 -3.42 0.72
N GLN A 142 -14.73 -2.80 0.13
CA GLN A 142 -13.58 -3.51 -0.43
C GLN A 142 -12.46 -3.75 0.60
N THR A 143 -12.68 -3.34 1.86
CA THR A 143 -11.75 -3.50 2.96
C THR A 143 -12.25 -4.52 3.97
N VAL A 144 -11.41 -5.50 4.27
CA VAL A 144 -11.62 -6.48 5.34
C VAL A 144 -10.83 -6.04 6.58
N LEU A 145 -11.53 -5.87 7.69
CA LEU A 145 -10.99 -5.55 8.99
C LEU A 145 -10.65 -6.85 9.72
N CYS A 146 -9.35 -7.09 9.94
CA CYS A 146 -8.84 -8.26 10.65
C CYS A 146 -8.42 -7.84 12.06
N LYS A 147 -9.24 -8.13 13.07
CA LYS A 147 -8.89 -7.91 14.47
C LYS A 147 -8.14 -9.14 14.97
N TYR A 148 -6.90 -8.94 15.42
CA TYR A 148 -6.03 -10.01 15.93
C TYR A 148 -6.07 -10.08 17.46
N PRO A 149 -5.68 -11.21 18.09
CA PRO A 149 -5.69 -11.40 19.54
C PRO A 149 -4.57 -10.58 20.24
N LYS A 150 -4.81 -9.29 20.41
CA LYS A 150 -3.87 -8.31 20.97
C LYS A 150 -3.37 -8.62 22.40
N ILE A 151 -2.15 -8.17 22.68
CA ILE A 151 -1.44 -8.24 23.96
C ILE A 151 -1.19 -6.83 24.52
N PHE A 152 -0.95 -5.84 23.64
CA PHE A 152 -0.65 -4.45 24.00
C PHE A 152 -1.72 -3.49 23.49
N ASN A 153 -2.00 -2.43 24.25
CA ASN A 153 -2.91 -1.35 23.86
C ASN A 153 -2.17 -0.12 23.36
N SER A 154 -2.78 0.57 22.39
CA SER A 154 -2.29 1.84 21.85
C SER A 154 -3.44 2.82 21.74
N ASN A 155 -3.18 4.09 22.09
CA ASN A 155 -4.13 5.18 21.85
C ASN A 155 -4.00 5.78 20.44
N TYR A 156 -2.94 5.39 19.71
CA TYR A 156 -2.59 5.94 18.40
C TYR A 156 -2.87 4.96 17.27
N LEU A 157 -2.44 3.70 17.41
CA LEU A 157 -2.61 2.69 16.38
C LEU A 157 -3.93 1.95 16.53
N THR A 158 -4.61 1.75 15.40
CA THR A 158 -5.77 0.87 15.35
C THR A 158 -5.33 -0.58 15.58
N GLN A 159 -6.04 -1.31 16.43
CA GLN A 159 -5.75 -2.72 16.74
C GLN A 159 -6.44 -3.67 15.76
N THR A 160 -6.42 -3.26 14.50
CA THR A 160 -7.04 -3.94 13.38
C THR A 160 -6.09 -3.79 12.20
N ILE A 161 -5.89 -4.87 11.46
CA ILE A 161 -5.23 -4.81 10.17
C ILE A 161 -6.30 -4.56 9.12
N ARG A 162 -6.13 -3.52 8.31
CA ARG A 162 -7.05 -3.20 7.20
C ARG A 162 -6.54 -3.86 5.93
N LEU A 163 -7.23 -4.88 5.42
CA LEU A 163 -6.90 -5.53 4.15
C LEU A 163 -7.75 -4.87 3.05
N GLU A 164 -7.16 -3.89 2.36
CA GLU A 164 -7.83 -3.18 1.26
C GLU A 164 -7.62 -3.97 -0.04
N ILE A 165 -8.68 -4.62 -0.56
CA ILE A 165 -8.58 -5.56 -1.68
C ILE A 165 -9.30 -4.98 -2.91
N GLY A 166 -8.52 -4.41 -3.83
CA GLY A 166 -9.04 -3.83 -5.07
C GLY A 166 -8.83 -4.73 -6.28
N SER A 167 -9.83 -4.83 -7.16
CA SER A 167 -9.73 -5.56 -8.43
C SER A 167 -9.35 -4.67 -9.63
N LEU A 168 -9.36 -3.34 -9.44
CA LEU A 168 -9.01 -2.34 -10.44
C LEU A 168 -7.52 -1.95 -10.34
N ALA A 169 -6.61 -2.90 -10.59
CA ALA A 169 -5.19 -2.55 -10.68
C ALA A 169 -4.43 -3.46 -11.65
N ALA A 170 -3.61 -2.86 -12.51
CA ALA A 170 -2.61 -3.60 -13.25
C ALA A 170 -1.50 -4.02 -12.28
N TRP A 171 -1.36 -5.32 -12.07
CA TRP A 171 -0.40 -5.92 -11.15
C TRP A 171 1.02 -6.07 -11.70
N THR A 172 1.29 -5.64 -12.95
CA THR A 172 2.59 -5.80 -13.60
C THR A 172 3.35 -4.48 -13.72
N PRO A 173 4.69 -4.49 -13.57
CA PRO A 173 5.51 -5.65 -13.16
C PRO A 173 5.40 -5.94 -11.65
N ALA A 174 5.27 -7.23 -11.34
CA ALA A 174 5.33 -7.77 -9.98
C ALA A 174 6.61 -8.58 -9.80
N VAL A 175 7.13 -8.59 -8.58
CA VAL A 175 8.31 -9.31 -8.15
C VAL A 175 7.99 -10.18 -6.94
N GLU A 176 8.73 -11.27 -6.76
CA GLU A 176 8.72 -12.00 -5.49
C GLU A 176 9.67 -11.30 -4.51
N CYS A 177 9.19 -11.04 -3.30
CA CYS A 177 10.00 -10.53 -2.20
C CYS A 177 9.93 -11.48 -1.01
N LYS A 178 11.02 -11.51 -0.23
CA LYS A 178 11.15 -12.24 1.03
C LYS A 178 11.00 -11.25 2.18
N ILE A 179 10.04 -11.49 3.07
CA ILE A 179 9.79 -10.65 4.25
C ILE A 179 9.93 -11.46 5.54
N LEU A 180 10.24 -10.74 6.63
CA LEU A 180 10.37 -11.26 7.98
C LEU A 180 9.64 -10.28 8.94
N PRO A 181 9.05 -10.76 10.06
CA PRO A 181 8.56 -9.84 11.07
C PRO A 181 9.74 -9.18 11.80
N LEU A 182 9.54 -8.00 12.38
CA LEU A 182 10.57 -7.28 13.14
C LEU A 182 11.16 -8.13 14.28
N ILE A 183 10.36 -9.03 14.86
CA ILE A 183 10.82 -10.00 15.86
C ILE A 183 11.87 -10.96 15.27
N GLY A 184 11.65 -11.45 14.04
CA GLY A 184 12.62 -12.30 13.36
C GLY A 184 13.89 -11.57 12.97
N GLU A 185 13.80 -10.29 12.59
CA GLU A 185 14.99 -9.47 12.38
C GLU A 185 15.80 -9.27 13.66
N ALA A 186 15.13 -9.08 14.79
CA ALA A 186 15.77 -8.88 16.08
C ALA A 186 16.35 -10.18 16.66
N TYR A 187 15.69 -11.32 16.41
CA TYR A 187 15.98 -12.64 16.96
C TYR A 187 15.93 -13.74 15.89
N PRO A 188 16.87 -13.75 14.93
CA PRO A 188 16.87 -14.71 13.82
C PRO A 188 17.06 -16.17 14.27
N ASN A 189 17.60 -16.40 15.47
CA ASN A 189 17.76 -17.74 16.04
C ASN A 189 16.44 -18.32 16.56
N VAL A 190 15.43 -17.47 16.80
CA VAL A 190 14.10 -17.87 17.29
C VAL A 190 13.11 -17.88 16.12
N PHE A 191 13.21 -16.91 15.22
CA PHE A 191 12.37 -16.77 14.04
C PHE A 191 13.22 -16.60 12.78
N ASN A 192 13.39 -17.68 12.01
CA ASN A 192 14.13 -17.69 10.74
C ASN A 192 13.27 -18.02 9.52
N ASP A 193 12.00 -18.36 9.72
CA ASP A 193 11.09 -18.62 8.62
C ASP A 193 10.93 -17.37 7.77
N ILE A 194 10.95 -17.56 6.45
CA ILE A 194 10.86 -16.48 5.47
C ILE A 194 9.51 -16.56 4.77
N THR A 195 8.80 -15.43 4.72
CA THR A 195 7.56 -15.31 3.95
C THR A 195 7.90 -14.83 2.55
N LYS A 196 7.43 -15.56 1.54
CA LYS A 196 7.46 -15.09 0.15
C LYS A 196 6.16 -14.38 -0.17
N VAL A 197 6.26 -13.16 -0.69
CA VAL A 197 5.11 -12.37 -1.15
C VAL A 197 5.32 -11.92 -2.58
N ARG A 198 4.26 -11.98 -3.39
CA ARG A 198 4.26 -11.34 -4.71
C ARG A 198 3.82 -9.89 -4.52
N THR A 199 4.69 -8.94 -4.88
CA THR A 199 4.42 -7.51 -4.73
C THR A 199 4.65 -6.75 -6.03
N VAL A 200 3.93 -5.65 -6.21
CA VAL A 200 4.21 -4.66 -7.24
C VAL A 200 5.62 -4.10 -7.04
N SER A 201 6.38 -3.99 -8.13
CA SER A 201 7.73 -3.42 -8.11
C SER A 201 7.78 -1.99 -7.54
N ALA A 202 8.93 -1.60 -6.98
CA ALA A 202 9.12 -0.26 -6.45
C ALA A 202 9.07 0.81 -7.55
N GLU A 203 9.50 0.51 -8.77
CA GLU A 203 9.44 1.37 -9.95
C GLU A 203 8.00 1.63 -10.38
N ARG A 204 7.14 0.60 -10.34
CA ARG A 204 5.71 0.78 -10.59
C ARG A 204 5.08 1.65 -9.51
N THR A 205 5.41 1.41 -8.25
CA THR A 205 4.94 2.22 -7.12
C THR A 205 5.41 3.67 -7.24
N PHE A 206 6.66 3.91 -7.67
CA PHE A 206 7.19 5.23 -7.97
C PHE A 206 6.30 5.99 -8.95
N TRP A 207 5.98 5.39 -10.10
CA TRP A 207 5.13 6.02 -11.11
C TRP A 207 3.67 6.16 -10.66
N GLU A 208 3.16 5.25 -9.83
CA GLU A 208 1.84 5.39 -9.22
C GLU A 208 1.79 6.58 -8.25
N LYS A 209 2.82 6.79 -7.44
CA LYS A 209 2.92 7.96 -6.55
C LYS A 209 3.11 9.25 -7.35
N ALA A 210 3.97 9.25 -8.37
CA ALA A 210 4.18 10.40 -9.25
C ALA A 210 2.88 10.84 -9.95
N THR A 211 2.08 9.88 -10.46
CA THR A 211 0.78 10.19 -11.09
C THR A 211 -0.29 10.62 -10.08
N ILE A 212 -0.23 10.14 -8.83
CA ILE A 212 -1.05 10.69 -7.72
C ILE A 212 -0.66 12.14 -7.45
N LEU A 213 0.62 12.46 -7.33
CA LEU A 213 1.05 13.84 -7.11
C LEU A 213 0.68 14.76 -8.28
N HIS A 214 0.73 14.28 -9.53
CA HIS A 214 0.25 15.04 -10.68
C HIS A 214 -1.25 15.30 -10.65
N HIS A 215 -2.03 14.31 -10.23
CA HIS A 215 -3.46 14.50 -10.00
C HIS A 215 -3.71 15.61 -8.96
N GLU A 216 -2.98 15.60 -7.85
CA GLU A 216 -3.13 16.59 -6.76
C GLU A 216 -2.57 17.97 -7.12
N ALA A 217 -1.45 18.05 -7.84
CA ALA A 217 -0.86 19.30 -8.32
C ALA A 217 -1.79 20.07 -9.27
N ASN A 218 -2.72 19.36 -9.91
CA ASN A 218 -3.76 19.94 -10.76
C ASN A 218 -5.14 20.04 -10.09
N ARG A 219 -5.26 19.73 -8.79
CA ARG A 219 -6.51 19.87 -8.04
C ARG A 219 -6.96 21.35 -8.03
N PRO A 220 -8.19 21.67 -8.47
CA PRO A 220 -8.70 23.04 -8.43
C PRO A 220 -8.75 23.58 -6.99
N GLU A 221 -8.45 24.87 -6.82
CA GLU A 221 -8.29 25.53 -5.50
C GLU A 221 -9.50 25.39 -4.58
N ASN A 222 -10.70 25.31 -5.14
CA ASN A 222 -11.95 25.18 -4.39
C ASN A 222 -12.18 23.79 -3.77
N PHE A 223 -11.30 22.80 -4.03
CA PHE A 223 -11.34 21.49 -3.36
C PHE A 223 -10.17 21.37 -2.40
N SER A 224 -10.41 20.99 -1.15
CA SER A 224 -9.35 20.66 -0.20
C SER A 224 -8.58 19.40 -0.62
N ILE A 225 -7.34 19.29 -0.15
CA ILE A 225 -6.55 18.07 -0.25
C ILE A 225 -7.12 17.06 0.77
N PRO A 226 -7.26 15.78 0.42
CA PRO A 226 -7.76 14.79 1.37
C PRO A 226 -6.77 14.62 2.54
N HIS A 227 -7.27 14.24 3.70
CA HIS A 227 -6.40 13.96 4.85
C HIS A 227 -5.47 12.77 4.58
N ARG A 228 -4.28 12.77 5.22
CA ARG A 228 -3.24 11.74 5.11
C ARG A 228 -2.62 11.61 3.70
N TYR A 229 -2.80 12.59 2.83
CA TYR A 229 -2.23 12.57 1.49
C TYR A 229 -0.74 12.98 1.46
N ALA A 230 -0.24 13.69 2.47
CA ALA A 230 1.17 14.05 2.59
C ALA A 230 2.09 12.82 2.59
N ARG A 231 1.58 11.64 2.98
CA ARG A 231 2.30 10.35 2.88
C ARG A 231 2.76 10.03 1.46
N HIS A 232 2.02 10.47 0.43
CA HIS A 232 2.41 10.24 -0.96
C HIS A 232 3.64 11.06 -1.37
N PHE A 233 3.80 12.26 -0.81
CA PHE A 233 4.99 13.08 -1.00
C PHE A 233 6.20 12.44 -0.32
N TYR A 234 6.03 12.00 0.94
CA TYR A 234 7.06 11.29 1.68
C TYR A 234 7.50 9.99 0.99
N ASP A 235 6.55 9.14 0.60
CA ASP A 235 6.86 7.87 -0.07
C ASP A 235 7.63 8.10 -1.37
N LEU A 236 7.21 9.08 -2.19
CA LEU A 236 7.91 9.38 -3.44
C LEU A 236 9.30 9.99 -3.19
N TYR A 237 9.43 10.86 -2.18
CA TYR A 237 10.72 11.39 -1.74
C TYR A 237 11.68 10.25 -1.37
N GLN A 238 11.22 9.27 -0.58
CA GLN A 238 12.08 8.16 -0.18
C GLN A 238 12.50 7.30 -1.36
N ILE A 239 11.58 6.98 -2.27
CA ILE A 239 11.95 6.22 -3.48
C ILE A 239 12.92 7.03 -4.37
N ALA A 240 12.73 8.35 -4.47
CA ALA A 240 13.60 9.24 -5.24
C ALA A 240 15.05 9.29 -4.71
N ASN A 241 15.24 9.09 -3.41
CA ASN A 241 16.54 9.02 -2.75
C ASN A 241 17.11 7.58 -2.68
N SER A 242 16.53 6.64 -3.42
CA SER A 242 17.00 5.25 -3.50
C SER A 242 17.50 4.89 -4.90
N ASP A 243 18.13 3.72 -5.02
CA ASP A 243 18.57 3.18 -6.32
C ASP A 243 17.41 2.86 -7.27
N PHE A 244 16.17 2.77 -6.77
CA PHE A 244 14.99 2.58 -7.59
C PHE A 244 14.62 3.82 -8.42
N LYS A 245 15.08 5.03 -8.06
CA LYS A 245 14.87 6.24 -8.89
C LYS A 245 15.37 6.00 -10.30
N LYS A 246 16.64 5.58 -10.44
CA LYS A 246 17.28 5.39 -11.74
C LYS A 246 16.58 4.29 -12.55
N GLN A 247 16.20 3.20 -11.90
CA GLN A 247 15.48 2.09 -12.53
C GLN A 247 14.12 2.55 -13.07
N ALA A 248 13.37 3.31 -12.27
CA ALA A 248 12.07 3.85 -12.68
C ALA A 248 12.20 4.83 -13.86
N LEU A 249 13.15 5.77 -13.80
CA LEU A 249 13.38 6.75 -14.87
C LEU A 249 13.83 6.11 -16.20
N ASN A 250 14.53 4.98 -16.14
CA ASN A 250 14.94 4.23 -17.34
C ASN A 250 13.76 3.49 -18.03
N ASP A 251 12.70 3.15 -17.30
CA ASP A 251 11.49 2.49 -17.85
C ASP A 251 10.35 3.49 -18.09
N LYS A 252 10.51 4.34 -19.12
CA LYS A 252 9.46 5.28 -19.54
C LYS A 252 8.18 4.58 -20.03
N GLU A 253 8.29 3.35 -20.51
CA GLU A 253 7.13 2.60 -20.96
C GLU A 253 6.25 2.20 -19.77
N LEU A 254 6.83 1.97 -18.60
CA LEU A 254 6.09 1.81 -17.35
C LEU A 254 5.31 3.07 -16.98
N LEU A 255 5.89 4.27 -17.10
CA LEU A 255 5.15 5.52 -16.90
C LEU A 255 3.93 5.62 -17.83
N LYS A 256 4.11 5.31 -19.12
CA LYS A 256 2.99 5.32 -20.08
C LYS A 256 1.90 4.34 -19.67
N ARG A 257 2.26 3.10 -19.33
CA ARG A 257 1.30 2.06 -18.89
C ARG A 257 0.55 2.47 -17.62
N VAL A 258 1.23 3.04 -16.63
CA VAL A 258 0.61 3.57 -15.40
C VAL A 258 -0.37 4.70 -15.73
N THR A 259 0.05 5.64 -16.57
CA THR A 259 -0.75 6.80 -16.96
C THR A 259 -2.00 6.38 -17.75
N GLN A 260 -1.85 5.48 -18.74
CA GLN A 260 -2.97 4.92 -19.50
C GLN A 260 -3.96 4.17 -18.60
N PHE A 261 -3.44 3.42 -17.63
CA PHE A 261 -4.26 2.75 -16.63
C PHE A 261 -5.09 3.76 -15.82
N LYS A 262 -4.48 4.83 -15.30
CA LYS A 262 -5.19 5.90 -14.58
C LYS A 262 -6.24 6.58 -15.45
N MET A 263 -5.94 6.84 -16.73
CA MET A 263 -6.89 7.43 -17.67
C MET A 263 -8.13 6.56 -17.89
N LYS A 264 -7.95 5.23 -17.96
CA LYS A 264 -9.05 4.29 -18.21
C LYS A 264 -9.89 3.99 -16.97
N PHE A 265 -9.24 3.70 -15.85
CA PHE A 265 -9.92 3.19 -14.65
C PHE A 265 -10.24 4.26 -13.61
N TYR A 266 -9.52 5.38 -13.62
CA TYR A 266 -9.68 6.48 -12.67
C TYR A 266 -9.78 7.83 -13.37
N PRO A 267 -10.71 8.00 -14.34
CA PRO A 267 -10.80 9.22 -15.11
C PRO A 267 -11.18 10.40 -14.22
N ARG A 268 -10.33 11.44 -14.21
CA ARG A 268 -10.59 12.70 -13.53
C ARG A 268 -10.15 13.86 -14.42
N LYS A 269 -11.09 14.73 -14.78
CA LYS A 269 -10.85 15.82 -15.74
C LYS A 269 -9.70 16.74 -15.30
N TRP A 270 -9.63 17.10 -14.03
CA TRP A 270 -8.57 17.98 -13.53
C TRP A 270 -7.21 17.31 -13.47
N ALA A 271 -7.14 15.97 -13.48
CA ALA A 271 -5.87 15.27 -13.29
C ALA A 271 -4.94 15.38 -14.49
N ARG A 272 -5.50 15.76 -15.66
CA ARG A 272 -4.74 16.09 -16.87
C ARG A 272 -3.70 15.03 -17.27
N TYR A 273 -3.98 13.75 -17.03
CA TYR A 273 -3.04 12.64 -17.29
C TYR A 273 -2.43 12.59 -18.70
N LYS A 274 -3.07 13.19 -19.72
CA LYS A 274 -2.46 13.33 -21.05
C LYS A 274 -1.19 14.17 -21.03
N GLU A 275 -1.13 15.20 -20.17
CA GLU A 275 0.05 16.06 -19.99
C GLU A 275 1.26 15.27 -19.49
N VAL A 276 1.06 14.21 -18.71
CA VAL A 276 2.13 13.29 -18.29
C VAL A 276 2.78 12.59 -19.49
N LEU A 277 1.98 12.19 -20.48
CA LEU A 277 2.49 11.54 -21.70
C LEU A 277 3.24 12.51 -22.63
N GLU A 278 3.09 13.81 -22.39
CA GLU A 278 3.69 14.90 -23.17
C GLU A 278 4.90 15.52 -22.46
N GLY A 279 5.41 14.90 -21.38
CA GLY A 279 6.55 15.42 -20.62
C GLY A 279 6.20 16.65 -19.77
N ARG A 280 4.95 16.77 -19.32
CA ARG A 280 4.45 17.86 -18.47
C ARG A 280 3.91 17.33 -17.14
N LEU A 281 4.59 16.32 -16.58
CA LEU A 281 4.26 15.80 -15.26
C LEU A 281 4.52 16.87 -14.19
N ARG A 282 3.71 16.86 -13.12
CA ARG A 282 3.78 17.81 -12.01
C ARG A 282 3.80 17.02 -10.72
N LEU A 283 4.77 17.23 -9.86
CA LEU A 283 4.86 16.61 -8.53
C LEU A 283 4.50 17.61 -7.44
N VAL A 284 4.81 18.89 -7.66
CA VAL A 284 4.64 19.93 -6.65
C VAL A 284 3.46 20.85 -7.00
N PRO A 285 2.45 20.99 -6.12
CA PRO A 285 1.34 21.91 -6.32
C PRO A 285 1.79 23.37 -6.19
N ASN A 286 0.88 24.30 -6.49
CA ASN A 286 1.11 25.72 -6.22
C ASN A 286 1.32 25.98 -4.72
N GLU A 287 2.17 26.93 -4.36
CA GLU A 287 2.52 27.31 -2.98
C GLU A 287 1.31 27.62 -2.09
N ILE A 288 0.19 28.06 -2.67
CA ILE A 288 -1.08 28.25 -1.95
C ILE A 288 -1.49 26.99 -1.17
N ARG A 289 -1.11 25.80 -1.65
CA ARG A 289 -1.38 24.50 -1.00
C ARG A 289 -0.37 24.11 0.08
N PHE A 290 0.76 24.77 0.18
CA PHE A 290 1.86 24.31 1.04
C PHE A 290 1.45 24.31 2.51
N SER A 291 0.69 25.30 2.97
CA SER A 291 0.17 25.33 4.35
C SER A 291 -0.68 24.09 4.68
N GLU A 292 -1.58 23.71 3.76
CA GLU A 292 -2.44 22.53 3.90
C GLU A 292 -1.63 21.23 3.94
N ILE A 293 -0.69 21.06 3.01
CA ILE A 293 0.14 19.85 2.90
C ILE A 293 1.12 19.76 4.07
N LYS A 294 1.74 20.88 4.47
CA LYS A 294 2.69 20.94 5.60
C LYS A 294 2.00 20.58 6.91
N LYS A 295 0.75 21.04 7.11
CA LYS A 295 -0.05 20.64 8.27
C LYS A 295 -0.31 19.12 8.29
N ASP A 296 -0.72 18.54 7.16
CA ASP A 296 -0.94 17.10 7.05
C ASP A 296 0.37 16.30 7.21
N TYR A 297 1.48 16.83 6.68
CA TYR A 297 2.80 16.25 6.82
C TYR A 297 3.26 16.21 8.27
N HIS A 298 3.11 17.31 9.02
CA HIS A 298 3.45 17.36 10.44
C HIS A 298 2.61 16.39 11.28
N ALA A 299 1.32 16.23 10.97
CA ALA A 299 0.47 15.26 11.66
C ALA A 299 0.91 13.80 11.46
N MET A 300 1.62 13.51 10.36
CA MET A 300 2.16 12.18 10.07
C MET A 300 3.43 11.85 10.87
N ALA A 301 4.08 12.81 11.54
CA ALA A 301 5.33 12.58 12.26
C ALA A 301 5.24 11.43 13.27
N GLU A 302 4.07 11.25 13.91
CA GLU A 302 3.81 10.16 14.86
C GLU A 302 3.85 8.76 14.22
N MET A 303 3.72 8.66 12.90
CA MET A 303 3.84 7.39 12.15
C MET A 303 5.28 7.07 11.74
N ILE A 304 6.22 8.00 11.87
CA ILE A 304 7.57 7.89 11.27
C ILE A 304 8.56 7.53 12.37
N TYR A 305 9.28 6.43 12.18
CA TYR A 305 10.27 5.91 13.13
C TYR A 305 11.71 6.00 12.61
N GLY A 306 11.88 6.42 11.36
CA GLY A 306 13.18 6.63 10.74
C GLY A 306 13.36 8.07 10.28
N GLU A 307 13.98 8.25 9.11
CA GLU A 307 14.23 9.60 8.59
C GLU A 307 12.93 10.37 8.32
N TYR A 308 12.89 11.59 8.86
CA TYR A 308 11.80 12.54 8.69
C TYR A 308 12.37 13.88 8.18
N PRO A 309 12.51 14.04 6.84
CA PRO A 309 13.11 15.24 6.26
C PRO A 309 12.24 16.47 6.53
N SER A 310 12.83 17.66 6.40
CA SER A 310 12.03 18.89 6.46
C SER A 310 11.04 18.95 5.29
N PHE A 311 9.89 19.61 5.48
CA PHE A 311 8.93 19.81 4.40
C PHE A 311 9.58 20.51 3.19
N GLU A 312 10.44 21.49 3.45
CA GLU A 312 11.15 22.26 2.45
C GLU A 312 12.14 21.40 1.64
N GLU A 313 12.86 20.51 2.30
CA GLU A 313 13.75 19.53 1.66
C GLU A 313 12.99 18.53 0.80
N MET A 314 11.87 18.00 1.31
CA MET A 314 11.00 17.10 0.57
C MET A 314 10.48 17.77 -0.71
N ILE A 315 9.96 19.00 -0.60
CA ILE A 315 9.46 19.75 -1.75
C ILE A 315 10.58 20.06 -2.75
N ARG A 316 11.75 20.51 -2.30
CA ARG A 316 12.90 20.79 -3.19
C ARG A 316 13.31 19.55 -3.98
N THR A 317 13.43 18.41 -3.32
CA THR A 317 13.80 17.13 -3.96
C THR A 317 12.77 16.72 -5.01
N LEU A 318 11.47 16.88 -4.71
CA LEU A 318 10.41 16.59 -5.66
C LEU A 318 10.36 17.58 -6.85
N GLN A 319 10.75 18.85 -6.65
CA GLN A 319 10.90 19.81 -7.74
C GLN A 319 12.06 19.45 -8.68
N GLU A 320 13.19 18.98 -8.13
CA GLU A 320 14.32 18.49 -8.92
C GLU A 320 13.94 17.23 -9.69
N LEU A 321 13.25 16.30 -9.03
CA LEU A 321 12.73 15.09 -9.67
C LEU A 321 11.74 15.40 -10.80
N GLU A 322 10.85 16.38 -10.62
CA GLU A 322 9.92 16.82 -11.67
C GLU A 322 10.68 17.31 -12.92
N LYS A 323 11.76 18.08 -12.73
CA LYS A 323 12.63 18.51 -13.82
C LYS A 323 13.32 17.33 -14.50
N GLU A 324 13.89 16.40 -13.72
CA GLU A 324 14.53 15.19 -14.26
C GLU A 324 13.55 14.37 -15.12
N ILE A 325 12.31 14.17 -14.65
CA ILE A 325 11.28 13.41 -15.37
C ILE A 325 10.90 14.09 -16.69
N ASN A 326 10.73 15.42 -16.68
CA ASN A 326 10.26 16.17 -17.84
C ASN A 326 11.36 16.55 -18.84
N ALA A 327 12.63 16.51 -18.44
CA ALA A 327 13.76 16.88 -19.31
C ALA A 327 14.09 15.85 -20.40
N TYR A 328 13.42 14.69 -20.39
CA TYR A 328 13.87 13.51 -21.10
C TYR A 328 12.92 13.02 -22.19
#